data_AF-A0AAN9AKX8-F1
#
_entry.id   AF-A0AAN9AKX8-F1
#
_cell.length_a   1.000
_cell.length_b   1.000
_cell.length_c   1.000
_cell.angle_alpha   90.00
_cell.angle_beta   90.00
_cell.angle_gamma   90.00
#
_symmetry.space_group_name_H-M   'P 1'
#
loop_
_entity.id
_entity.type
_entity.pdbx_description
1 polymer ?
#
loop_
_entity_poly.entity_id
_entity_poly.type
_entity_poly.pdbx_seq_one_letter_code
_entity_poly.pdbx_strand_id
1 'polypeptide(L)'
;MSDIQEYPDVVQEVRGALNPGRLKLQRNSVIFKNNKTGKVDQFQSSEVEKCQWLKRARGLCLKLVLKTGSVHRYDGFKEADFDRLNKFLEEYYETPLEKVDMSLKGWNWGLARFQGNSLNFEVDKNLVFDIPLTNVSHTTTSKNEVTLEFHQNDDAAVNLMELRFHIPTDASNPESDPVQVRAVMVGLVSP
;
A
#
# COMPACT_ATOMS: atom_id res chain seq x y z
N MET A 1 21.31 -15.82 12.15
CA MET A 1 20.24 -16.42 11.33
C MET A 1 20.82 -16.72 9.94
N SER A 2 20.14 -17.42 9.03
CA SER A 2 20.58 -17.41 7.61
C SER A 2 20.45 -15.99 7.09
N ASP A 3 21.46 -15.48 6.37
CA ASP A 3 21.46 -14.15 5.73
C ASP A 3 20.59 -14.11 4.45
N ILE A 4 19.88 -15.22 4.19
CA ILE A 4 18.92 -15.40 3.13
C ILE A 4 17.64 -16.03 3.68
N GLN A 5 16.49 -15.46 3.29
CA GLN A 5 15.17 -16.07 3.41
C GLN A 5 14.49 -16.10 2.05
N GLU A 6 13.74 -17.16 1.79
CA GLU A 6 13.10 -17.39 0.51
C GLU A 6 11.66 -17.86 0.69
N TYR A 7 10.77 -17.25 -0.08
CA TYR A 7 9.33 -17.43 -0.05
C TYR A 7 8.88 -17.74 -1.49
N PRO A 8 8.77 -19.02 -1.88
CA PRO A 8 8.55 -19.43 -3.26
C PRO A 8 7.12 -19.21 -3.77
N ASP A 9 6.16 -19.10 -2.85
CA ASP A 9 4.72 -19.09 -3.13
C ASP A 9 4.06 -17.79 -2.68
N VAL A 10 4.67 -16.64 -3.01
CA VAL A 10 4.10 -15.33 -2.72
C VAL A 10 3.47 -14.70 -3.97
N VAL A 11 2.69 -13.65 -3.76
CA VAL A 11 2.04 -12.91 -4.83
C VAL A 11 2.39 -11.43 -4.69
N GLN A 12 3.01 -10.84 -5.70
CA GLN A 12 3.22 -9.41 -5.76
C GLN A 12 1.95 -8.73 -6.29
N GLU A 13 1.45 -7.73 -5.57
CA GLU A 13 0.35 -6.89 -6.05
C GLU A 13 0.93 -5.67 -6.77
N VAL A 14 0.51 -5.49 -8.02
CA VAL A 14 0.89 -4.34 -8.84
C VAL A 14 -0.36 -3.76 -9.48
N ARG A 15 -0.85 -2.63 -8.95
CA ARG A 15 -2.01 -1.89 -9.49
C ARG A 15 -3.21 -2.82 -9.74
N GLY A 16 -3.57 -3.61 -8.73
CA GLY A 16 -4.68 -4.58 -8.78
C GLY A 16 -4.36 -5.92 -9.44
N ALA A 17 -3.27 -6.04 -10.21
CA ALA A 17 -2.83 -7.32 -10.74
C ALA A 17 -2.10 -8.13 -9.67
N LEU A 18 -2.45 -9.41 -9.57
CA LEU A 18 -1.86 -10.34 -8.61
C LEU A 18 -0.91 -11.29 -9.35
N ASN A 19 0.38 -11.09 -9.12
CA ASN A 19 1.46 -11.74 -9.84
C ASN A 19 2.15 -12.79 -8.96
N PRO A 20 1.90 -14.10 -9.19
CA PRO A 20 2.60 -15.15 -8.46
C PRO A 20 4.09 -15.11 -8.74
N GLY A 21 4.90 -15.30 -7.70
CA GLY A 21 6.34 -15.27 -7.84
C GLY A 21 7.06 -15.74 -6.59
N ARG A 22 8.38 -15.62 -6.66
CA ARG A 22 9.31 -16.02 -5.61
C ARG A 22 9.99 -14.78 -5.05
N LEU A 23 9.81 -14.53 -3.76
CA LEU A 23 10.49 -13.48 -3.04
C LEU A 23 11.71 -14.06 -2.33
N LYS A 24 12.84 -13.39 -2.49
CA LYS A 24 14.09 -13.71 -1.80
C LYS A 24 14.58 -12.45 -1.08
N LEU A 25 14.64 -12.54 0.25
CA LEU A 25 15.27 -11.54 1.10
C LEU A 25 16.71 -11.97 1.33
N GLN A 26 17.65 -11.12 0.97
CA GLN A 26 19.08 -11.31 1.23
C GLN A 26 19.56 -10.16 2.11
N ARG A 27 20.71 -10.33 2.76
CA ARG A 27 21.31 -9.29 3.62
C ARG A 27 21.30 -7.89 3.00
N ASN A 28 21.70 -7.78 1.73
CA ASN A 28 21.88 -6.48 1.09
C ASN A 28 20.77 -6.12 0.09
N SER A 29 19.87 -7.05 -0.26
CA SER A 29 18.91 -6.86 -1.34
C SER A 29 17.62 -7.64 -1.14
N VAL A 30 16.56 -7.14 -1.77
CA VAL A 30 15.29 -7.84 -1.94
C VAL A 30 15.12 -8.14 -3.42
N ILE A 31 14.76 -9.39 -3.74
CA ILE A 31 14.59 -9.86 -5.11
C ILE A 31 13.23 -10.53 -5.23
N PHE A 32 12.42 -10.11 -6.19
CA PHE A 32 11.20 -10.81 -6.58
C PHE A 32 11.30 -11.27 -8.02
N LYS A 33 11.03 -12.55 -8.25
CA LYS A 33 10.94 -13.13 -9.60
C LYS A 33 9.50 -13.52 -9.91
N ASN A 34 8.91 -12.91 -10.94
CA ASN A 34 7.59 -13.24 -11.43
C ASN A 34 7.60 -14.62 -12.11
N ASN A 35 6.70 -15.53 -11.70
CA ASN A 35 6.65 -16.90 -12.23
C ASN A 35 6.10 -16.95 -13.66
N LYS A 36 5.23 -16.01 -14.05
CA LYS A 36 4.61 -15.97 -15.39
C LYS A 36 5.54 -15.33 -16.42
N THR A 37 6.09 -14.16 -16.10
CA THR A 37 6.87 -13.36 -17.06
C THR A 37 8.37 -13.62 -16.97
N GLY A 38 8.84 -14.23 -15.87
CA GLY A 38 10.26 -14.39 -15.58
C GLY A 38 10.97 -13.08 -15.18
N LYS A 39 10.26 -11.95 -15.19
CA LYS A 39 10.79 -10.64 -14.80
C LYS A 39 11.31 -10.69 -13.37
N VAL A 40 12.49 -10.09 -13.16
CA VAL A 40 13.10 -9.95 -11.85
C VAL A 40 13.08 -8.47 -11.48
N ASP A 41 12.43 -8.16 -10.35
CA ASP A 41 12.49 -6.86 -9.70
C ASP A 41 13.46 -6.98 -8.52
N GLN A 42 14.36 -6.01 -8.37
CA GLN A 42 15.37 -5.99 -7.29
C GLN A 42 15.61 -4.57 -6.79
N PHE A 43 15.76 -4.42 -5.48
CA PHE A 43 16.18 -3.18 -4.82
C PHE A 43 17.09 -3.48 -3.63
N GLN A 44 17.86 -2.47 -3.19
CA GLN A 44 18.78 -2.63 -2.07
C GLN A 44 18.04 -2.55 -0.74
N SER A 45 18.50 -3.34 0.23
CA SER A 45 18.04 -3.28 1.64
C SER A 45 18.17 -1.86 2.22
N SER A 46 19.23 -1.14 1.88
CA SER A 46 19.49 0.23 2.33
C SER A 46 18.49 1.25 1.79
N GLU A 47 17.71 0.90 0.76
CA GLU A 47 16.62 1.74 0.24
C GLU A 47 15.33 1.54 1.03
N VAL A 48 15.20 0.49 1.84
CA VAL A 48 14.02 0.23 2.66
C VAL A 48 13.94 1.28 3.76
N GLU A 49 12.79 1.95 3.85
CA GLU A 49 12.49 2.95 4.88
C GLU A 49 11.54 2.37 5.93
N LYS A 50 10.51 1.61 5.49
CA LYS A 50 9.51 1.01 6.37
C LYS A 50 9.15 -0.40 5.95
N CYS A 51 8.94 -1.25 6.94
CA CYS A 51 8.44 -2.61 6.80
C CYS A 51 7.10 -2.72 7.54
N GLN A 52 6.03 -3.06 6.82
CA GLN A 52 4.68 -3.12 7.39
C GLN A 52 4.05 -4.49 7.16
N TRP A 53 3.34 -4.97 8.17
CA TRP A 53 2.58 -6.21 8.19
C TRP A 53 1.09 -5.91 8.25
N LEU A 54 0.38 -6.28 7.18
CA LEU A 54 -1.02 -5.91 6.98
C LEU A 54 -1.87 -7.15 6.76
N LYS A 55 -3.09 -7.13 7.28
CA LYS A 55 -4.12 -8.09 6.88
C LYS A 55 -4.81 -7.59 5.61
N ARG A 56 -4.83 -8.42 4.56
CA ARG A 56 -5.51 -8.13 3.28
C ARG A 56 -6.54 -9.20 2.97
N ALA A 57 -7.30 -9.00 1.88
CA ALA A 57 -8.38 -9.90 1.47
C ALA A 57 -7.94 -11.37 1.27
N ARG A 58 -6.66 -11.60 0.93
CA ARG A 58 -6.10 -12.94 0.63
C ARG A 58 -5.00 -13.37 1.61
N GLY A 59 -5.07 -12.91 2.86
CA GLY A 59 -4.14 -13.33 3.91
C GLY A 59 -3.31 -12.17 4.46
N LEU A 60 -2.03 -12.43 4.71
CA LEU A 60 -1.10 -11.45 5.27
C LEU A 60 -0.15 -10.92 4.19
N CYS A 61 0.17 -9.65 4.32
CA CYS A 61 0.97 -8.88 3.38
C CYS A 61 2.22 -8.34 4.08
N LEU A 62 3.38 -8.57 3.46
CA LEU A 62 4.59 -7.79 3.69
C LEU A 62 4.57 -6.60 2.74
N LYS A 63 4.51 -5.38 3.29
CA LYS A 63 4.63 -4.14 2.55
C LYS A 63 5.97 -3.49 2.88
N LEU A 64 6.78 -3.24 1.84
CA LEU A 64 8.04 -2.54 1.93
C LEU A 64 7.87 -1.17 1.28
N VAL A 65 8.20 -0.12 2.02
CA VAL A 65 8.21 1.27 1.53
C VAL A 65 9.67 1.68 1.40
N LEU A 66 10.06 2.10 0.20
CA LEU A 66 11.40 2.59 -0.07
C LEU A 66 11.49 4.09 0.23
N LYS A 67 12.71 4.58 0.47
CA LYS A 67 13.03 6.01 0.67
C LYS A 67 12.60 6.90 -0.51
N THR A 68 12.45 6.32 -1.69
CA THR A 68 11.94 7.00 -2.89
C THR A 68 10.42 7.18 -2.87
N GLY A 69 9.71 6.59 -1.91
CA GLY A 69 8.25 6.51 -1.85
C GLY A 69 7.65 5.33 -2.63
N SER A 70 8.47 4.53 -3.32
CA SER A 70 8.00 3.30 -3.99
C SER A 70 7.50 2.27 -2.98
N VAL A 71 6.40 1.60 -3.31
CA VAL A 71 5.77 0.61 -2.44
C VAL A 71 5.77 -0.76 -3.11
N HIS A 72 6.30 -1.77 -2.42
CA HIS A 72 6.29 -3.16 -2.84
C HIS A 72 5.43 -3.98 -1.87
N ARG A 73 4.41 -4.67 -2.39
CA ARG A 73 3.50 -5.49 -1.58
C ARG A 73 3.56 -6.95 -2.01
N TYR A 74 3.81 -7.83 -1.05
CA TYR A 74 3.88 -9.27 -1.22
C TYR A 74 2.86 -9.94 -0.31
N ASP A 75 1.88 -10.62 -0.90
CA ASP A 75 0.89 -11.45 -0.21
C ASP A 75 1.31 -12.92 -0.17
N GLY A 76 0.58 -13.70 0.62
CA GLY A 76 0.70 -15.16 0.70
C GLY A 76 1.38 -15.64 1.97
N PHE A 77 1.70 -14.74 2.89
CA PHE A 77 2.31 -15.09 4.16
C PHE A 77 1.30 -15.64 5.17
N LYS A 78 1.83 -16.43 6.10
CA LYS A 78 1.11 -17.01 7.25
C LYS A 78 1.49 -16.26 8.52
N GLU A 79 0.64 -16.35 9.54
CA GLU A 79 0.90 -15.80 10.88
C GLU A 79 2.29 -16.22 11.41
N ALA A 80 2.64 -17.50 11.21
CA ALA A 80 3.89 -18.09 11.64
C ALA A 80 5.15 -17.51 10.97
N ASP A 81 5.01 -16.79 9.84
CA ASP A 81 6.13 -16.16 9.15
C ASP A 81 6.56 -14.84 9.81
N PHE A 82 5.69 -14.22 10.63
CA PHE A 82 5.93 -12.89 11.21
C PHE A 82 7.23 -12.83 12.02
N ASP A 83 7.41 -13.72 13.00
CA ASP A 83 8.59 -13.67 13.89
C ASP A 83 9.89 -13.88 13.13
N ARG A 84 9.86 -14.73 12.09
CA ARG A 84 11.02 -15.01 11.26
C ARG A 84 11.36 -13.84 10.33
N LEU A 85 10.34 -13.18 9.76
CA LEU A 85 10.50 -11.97 8.96
C LEU A 85 11.00 -10.80 9.81
N ASN A 86 10.34 -10.54 10.94
CA ASN A 86 10.68 -9.42 11.81
C ASN A 86 12.16 -9.47 12.23
N LYS A 87 12.62 -10.61 12.73
CA LYS A 87 14.03 -10.78 13.14
C LYS A 87 15.01 -10.55 11.99
N PHE A 88 14.68 -10.98 10.77
CA PHE A 88 15.55 -10.77 9.61
C PHE A 88 15.62 -9.31 9.19
N LEU A 89 14.47 -8.62 9.17
CA LEU A 89 14.38 -7.21 8.79
C LEU A 89 15.05 -6.32 9.85
N GLU A 90 14.92 -6.64 11.14
CA GLU A 90 15.65 -5.97 12.21
C GLU A 90 17.17 -6.20 12.13
N GLU A 91 17.61 -7.46 11.91
CA GLU A 91 19.04 -7.81 11.89
C GLU A 91 19.77 -7.24 10.68
N TYR A 92 19.16 -7.28 9.49
CA TYR A 92 19.87 -6.95 8.25
C TYR A 92 19.43 -5.64 7.62
N TYR A 93 18.17 -5.21 7.79
CA TYR A 93 17.66 -3.96 7.18
C TYR A 93 17.52 -2.84 8.23
N GLU A 94 17.86 -3.13 9.49
CA GLU A 94 17.77 -2.19 10.62
C GLU A 94 16.36 -1.58 10.76
N THR A 95 15.33 -2.32 10.31
CA THR A 95 13.95 -1.83 10.23
C THR A 95 13.00 -2.89 10.77
N PRO A 96 12.32 -2.65 11.91
CA PRO A 96 11.36 -3.60 12.46
C PRO A 96 10.12 -3.72 11.57
N LEU A 97 9.48 -4.89 11.61
CA LEU A 97 8.23 -5.18 10.92
C LEU A 97 7.04 -4.71 11.77
N GLU A 98 6.47 -3.58 11.38
CA GLU A 98 5.36 -2.94 12.08
C GLU A 98 4.03 -3.60 11.73
N LYS A 99 3.25 -4.05 12.73
CA LYS A 99 1.86 -4.48 12.51
C LYS A 99 0.97 -3.25 12.33
N VAL A 100 0.25 -3.20 11.20
CA VAL A 100 -0.66 -2.09 10.89
C VAL A 100 -2.09 -2.58 10.95
N ASP A 101 -2.88 -1.97 11.84
CA ASP A 101 -4.28 -2.29 12.03
C ASP A 101 -5.16 -1.71 10.91
N MET A 102 -5.94 -2.59 10.28
CA MET A 102 -6.85 -2.24 9.20
C MET A 102 -8.27 -2.02 9.76
N SER A 103 -8.97 -1.00 9.27
CA SER A 103 -10.37 -0.78 9.59
C SER A 103 -11.26 -1.71 8.77
N LEU A 104 -12.04 -2.56 9.46
CA LEU A 104 -13.00 -3.48 8.84
C LEU A 104 -14.46 -3.03 9.04
N LYS A 105 -14.67 -1.77 9.43
CA LYS A 105 -16.01 -1.25 9.78
C LYS A 105 -16.90 -0.96 8.56
N GLY A 106 -16.31 -0.87 7.36
CA GLY A 106 -17.01 -0.51 6.14
C GLY A 106 -17.46 0.97 6.06
N TRP A 107 -16.98 1.82 6.96
CA TRP A 107 -17.29 3.25 6.95
C TRP A 107 -16.53 3.94 5.82
N ASN A 108 -17.24 4.77 5.06
CA ASN A 108 -16.68 5.54 3.95
C ASN A 108 -16.42 7.01 4.31
N TRP A 109 -16.60 7.40 5.56
CA TRP A 109 -16.18 8.71 6.09
C TRP A 109 -15.01 8.53 7.05
N GLY A 110 -14.02 9.41 6.96
CA GLY A 110 -12.79 9.27 7.71
C GLY A 110 -11.87 10.44 7.46
N LEU A 111 -10.57 10.20 7.57
CA LEU A 111 -9.56 11.22 7.37
C LEU A 111 -8.65 10.81 6.20
N ALA A 112 -8.55 11.69 5.22
CA ALA A 112 -7.60 11.57 4.13
C ALA A 112 -6.28 12.24 4.54
N ARG A 113 -5.19 11.48 4.61
CA ARG A 113 -3.86 11.98 4.96
C ARG A 113 -2.88 11.70 3.83
N PHE A 114 -2.15 12.72 3.42
CA PHE A 114 -0.97 12.53 2.59
C PHE A 114 0.23 12.22 3.48
N GLN A 115 0.85 11.05 3.28
CA GLN A 115 2.04 10.62 4.01
C GLN A 115 3.11 10.21 2.99
N GLY A 116 4.15 11.04 2.85
CA GLY A 116 5.13 10.88 1.78
C GLY A 116 4.45 10.93 0.41
N ASN A 117 4.63 9.88 -0.40
CA ASN A 117 4.04 9.76 -1.73
C ASN A 117 2.79 8.85 -1.76
N SER A 118 2.04 8.80 -0.66
CA SER A 118 0.83 7.97 -0.51
C SER A 118 -0.33 8.78 0.07
N LEU A 119 -1.53 8.52 -0.44
CA LEU A 119 -2.79 8.93 0.17
C LEU A 119 -3.30 7.79 1.06
N ASN A 120 -3.44 8.06 2.35
CA ASN A 120 -3.97 7.13 3.34
C ASN A 120 -5.36 7.57 3.76
N PHE A 121 -6.31 6.64 3.78
CA PHE A 121 -7.65 6.89 4.31
C PHE A 121 -7.83 6.15 5.64
N GLU A 122 -8.10 6.88 6.71
CA GLU A 122 -8.16 6.36 8.07
C GLU A 122 -9.56 6.51 8.68
N VAL A 123 -10.00 5.48 9.39
CA VAL A 123 -11.23 5.49 10.20
C VAL A 123 -10.87 5.07 11.62
N ASP A 124 -11.15 5.93 12.59
CA ASP A 124 -10.79 5.73 14.00
C ASP A 124 -9.31 5.34 14.21
N LYS A 125 -8.41 6.02 13.47
CA LYS A 125 -6.95 5.80 13.46
C LYS A 125 -6.50 4.47 12.84
N ASN A 126 -7.41 3.66 12.32
CA ASN A 126 -7.08 2.44 11.59
C ASN A 126 -7.10 2.70 10.09
N LEU A 127 -6.14 2.11 9.36
CA LEU A 127 -6.02 2.29 7.92
C LEU A 127 -7.15 1.54 7.19
N VAL A 128 -7.90 2.20 6.32
CA VAL A 128 -8.85 1.53 5.43
C VAL A 128 -8.14 1.13 4.14
N PHE A 129 -7.43 2.07 3.52
CA PHE A 129 -6.62 1.84 2.33
C PHE A 129 -5.49 2.87 2.23
N ASP A 130 -4.46 2.50 1.46
CA ASP A 130 -3.40 3.41 1.04
C ASP A 130 -3.17 3.32 -0.48
N ILE A 131 -3.10 4.48 -1.13
CA ILE A 131 -2.93 4.62 -2.57
C ILE A 131 -1.63 5.36 -2.83
N PRO A 132 -0.61 4.69 -3.41
CA PRO A 132 0.58 5.37 -3.90
C PRO A 132 0.17 6.40 -4.96
N LEU A 133 0.62 7.64 -4.79
CA LEU A 133 0.30 8.72 -5.71
C LEU A 133 0.89 8.49 -7.11
N THR A 134 1.93 7.64 -7.21
CA THR A 134 2.46 7.15 -8.50
C THR A 134 1.44 6.38 -9.33
N ASN A 135 0.36 5.89 -8.72
CA ASN A 135 -0.69 5.16 -9.42
C ASN A 135 -1.76 6.10 -9.99
N VAL A 136 -1.83 7.34 -9.49
CA VAL A 136 -2.79 8.36 -9.93
C VAL A 136 -2.31 8.95 -11.26
N SER A 137 -3.18 8.91 -12.28
CA SER A 137 -2.89 9.47 -13.61
C SER A 137 -3.23 10.95 -13.68
N HIS A 138 -4.36 11.33 -13.09
CA HIS A 138 -4.88 12.69 -13.12
C HIS A 138 -5.65 13.00 -11.85
N THR A 139 -5.70 14.28 -11.48
CA THR A 139 -6.48 14.76 -10.33
C THR A 139 -7.28 15.97 -10.76
N THR A 140 -8.59 15.93 -10.56
CA THR A 140 -9.48 17.08 -10.74
C THR A 140 -10.08 17.51 -9.42
N THR A 141 -10.39 18.80 -9.32
CA THR A 141 -11.04 19.37 -8.15
C THR A 141 -12.32 20.08 -8.57
N SER A 142 -13.33 20.01 -7.71
CA SER A 142 -14.58 20.79 -7.75
C SER A 142 -14.84 21.32 -6.35
N LYS A 143 -15.83 22.20 -6.17
CA LYS A 143 -16.05 23.03 -4.98
C LYS A 143 -15.75 22.33 -3.64
N ASN A 144 -16.23 21.10 -3.46
CA ASN A 144 -16.00 20.27 -2.28
C ASN A 144 -15.66 18.82 -2.68
N GLU A 145 -15.11 18.59 -3.87
CA GLU A 145 -14.83 17.25 -4.36
C GLU A 145 -13.43 17.17 -4.95
N VAL A 146 -12.74 16.07 -4.66
CA VAL A 146 -11.47 15.69 -5.29
C VAL A 146 -11.67 14.36 -5.97
N THR A 147 -11.34 14.30 -7.25
CA THR A 147 -11.43 13.09 -8.05
C THR A 147 -10.02 12.66 -8.44
N LEU A 148 -9.68 11.42 -8.11
CA LEU A 148 -8.46 10.75 -8.52
C LEU A 148 -8.79 9.77 -9.63
N GLU A 149 -8.12 9.93 -10.76
CA GLU A 149 -8.21 9.01 -11.88
C GLU A 149 -6.96 8.13 -11.90
N PHE A 150 -7.12 6.88 -12.31
CA PHE A 150 -6.04 5.89 -12.33
C PHE A 150 -5.83 5.36 -13.73
N HIS A 151 -4.58 5.05 -14.04
CA HIS A 151 -4.26 4.30 -15.24
C HIS A 151 -4.88 2.88 -15.16
N GLN A 152 -5.35 2.37 -16.30
CA GLN A 152 -5.76 0.97 -16.43
C GLN A 152 -4.56 0.03 -16.38
N ASN A 153 -4.80 -1.19 -15.91
CA ASN A 153 -3.86 -2.29 -15.89
C ASN A 153 -4.51 -3.50 -16.56
N ASP A 154 -4.09 -3.79 -17.78
CA ASP A 154 -4.64 -4.89 -18.60
C ASP A 154 -4.38 -6.28 -17.99
N ASP A 155 -3.38 -6.38 -17.10
CA ASP A 155 -3.08 -7.61 -16.37
C ASP A 155 -3.98 -7.81 -15.12
N ALA A 156 -4.78 -6.79 -14.75
CA ALA A 156 -5.70 -6.85 -13.63
C ALA A 156 -7.12 -7.23 -14.09
N ALA A 157 -7.72 -8.21 -13.41
CA ALA A 157 -9.10 -8.63 -13.72
C ALA A 157 -10.15 -7.55 -13.39
N VAL A 158 -9.82 -6.66 -12.46
CA VAL A 158 -10.68 -5.57 -11.97
C VAL A 158 -9.79 -4.34 -11.83
N ASN A 159 -10.23 -3.22 -12.39
CA ASN A 159 -9.47 -1.97 -12.39
C ASN A 159 -10.19 -0.90 -11.58
N LEU A 160 -9.48 -0.28 -10.63
CA LEU A 160 -9.94 0.97 -10.03
C LEU A 160 -9.74 2.09 -11.04
N MET A 161 -10.82 2.71 -11.50
CA MET A 161 -10.77 3.75 -12.54
C MET A 161 -10.77 5.15 -11.95
N GLU A 162 -11.70 5.38 -11.03
CA GLU A 162 -11.94 6.67 -10.41
C GLU A 162 -12.20 6.46 -8.91
N LEU A 163 -11.62 7.33 -8.10
CA LEU A 163 -11.93 7.48 -6.69
C LEU A 163 -12.28 8.94 -6.41
N ARG A 164 -13.47 9.17 -5.84
CA ARG A 164 -13.94 10.52 -5.51
C ARG A 164 -14.11 10.70 -4.02
N PHE A 165 -13.53 11.78 -3.51
CA PHE A 165 -13.71 12.25 -2.14
C PHE A 165 -14.55 13.52 -2.13
N HIS A 166 -15.53 13.57 -1.24
CA HIS A 166 -16.12 14.81 -0.78
C HIS A 166 -15.32 15.35 0.41
N ILE A 167 -14.84 16.57 0.28
CA ILE A 167 -14.10 17.30 1.32
C ILE A 167 -15.02 18.42 1.82
N PRO A 168 -15.64 18.27 3.00
CA PRO A 168 -16.49 19.30 3.57
C PRO A 168 -15.65 20.52 3.95
N THR A 169 -16.13 21.70 3.56
CA THR A 169 -15.59 22.98 4.00
C THR A 169 -16.32 23.42 5.27
N ASP A 170 -15.57 23.81 6.31
CA ASP A 170 -16.16 24.38 7.51
C ASP A 170 -16.48 25.86 7.28
N ALA A 171 -17.77 26.16 7.07
CA ALA A 171 -18.24 27.53 6.86
C ALA A 171 -18.02 28.44 8.09
N SER A 172 -17.81 27.87 9.28
CA SER A 172 -17.53 28.60 10.52
C SER A 172 -16.04 28.87 10.73
N ASN A 173 -15.16 28.19 10.01
CA ASN A 173 -13.72 28.39 10.06
C ASN A 173 -13.06 28.28 8.68
N PRO A 174 -13.15 29.34 7.85
CA PRO A 174 -12.64 29.34 6.47
C PRO A 174 -11.13 29.20 6.34
N GLU A 175 -10.37 29.41 7.43
CA GLU A 175 -8.91 29.24 7.47
C GLU A 175 -8.50 27.80 7.82
N SER A 176 -9.44 26.93 8.19
CA SER A 176 -9.14 25.51 8.45
C SER A 176 -8.83 24.79 7.14
N ASP A 177 -7.72 24.04 7.10
CA ASP A 177 -7.37 23.18 5.98
C ASP A 177 -8.45 22.09 5.83
N PRO A 178 -9.28 22.13 4.77
CA PRO A 178 -10.46 21.26 4.66
C PRO A 178 -10.07 19.77 4.56
N VAL A 179 -8.85 19.46 4.12
CA VAL A 179 -8.33 18.09 4.04
C VAL A 179 -8.12 17.48 5.45
N GLN A 180 -7.87 18.31 6.46
CA GLN A 180 -7.61 17.86 7.83
C GLN A 180 -8.88 17.55 8.64
N VAL A 181 -10.07 17.88 8.11
CA VAL A 181 -11.30 17.87 8.89
C VAL A 181 -12.05 16.54 8.75
N ARG A 182 -12.32 16.09 7.52
CA ARG A 182 -12.92 14.77 7.17
C ARG A 182 -12.97 14.63 5.65
N ALA A 183 -12.90 13.40 5.14
CA ALA A 183 -13.21 13.09 3.75
C ALA A 183 -14.27 11.98 3.70
N VAL A 184 -15.22 12.08 2.77
CA VAL A 184 -16.19 11.02 2.48
C VAL A 184 -15.88 10.45 1.11
N MET A 185 -15.61 9.15 1.02
CA MET A 185 -15.49 8.46 -0.25
C MET A 185 -16.90 8.29 -0.85
N VAL A 186 -17.17 8.97 -1.96
CA VAL A 186 -18.51 9.10 -2.55
C VAL A 186 -18.71 8.27 -3.81
N GLY A 187 -17.64 7.71 -4.39
CA GLY A 187 -17.74 6.85 -5.56
C GLY A 187 -16.50 5.99 -5.78
N LEU A 188 -16.73 4.77 -6.26
CA LEU A 188 -15.73 3.87 -6.80
C LEU A 188 -16.26 3.35 -8.13
N VAL A 189 -15.51 3.58 -9.20
CA VAL A 189 -15.82 3.02 -10.52
C VAL A 189 -14.87 1.87 -10.80
N SER A 190 -15.44 0.68 -10.98
CA SER A 190 -14.80 -0.47 -11.61
C SER A 190 -15.63 -0.85 -12.84
N PRO A 191 -15.01 -1.20 -13.98
CA PRO A 191 -15.72 -1.88 -15.05
C PRO A 191 -16.24 -3.25 -14.60
#